data_AF-A0A3P7FKZ6-F1
#
_entry.id   AF-A0A3P7FKZ6-F1
#
_cell.length_a   1.000
_cell.length_b   1.000
_cell.length_c   1.000
_cell.angle_alpha   90.00
_cell.angle_beta   90.00
_cell.angle_gamma   90.00
#
_symmetry.space_group_name_H-M   'P 1'
#
loop_
_entity.id
_entity.type
_entity.pdbx_description
1 polymer ?
#
loop_
_entity_poly.entity_id
_entity_poly.type
_entity_poly.pdbx_seq_one_letter_code
_entity_poly.pdbx_strand_id
1 'polypeptide(L)'
;MMELENRIKAYKFIGYFAFFFSFLAILSLCITLPMVYNYVYHVRQKMNSDIVFCKSSIKDTWMEVRQLRSNPIEALNRTTRQAGYGETPQQALSVEISGASCDQCCQPGPPGPEGPQGKPGKHGRPGAAGRPGNPGRPP
;
A
#
# COMPACT_ATOMS: atom_id res chain seq x y z
N MET A 1 32.05 -22.27 68.15
CA MET A 1 32.33 -23.04 66.92
C MET A 1 31.18 -22.93 65.91
N MET A 2 29.93 -23.23 66.30
CA MET A 2 28.74 -23.16 65.40
C MET A 2 28.49 -21.79 64.72
N GLU A 3 28.73 -20.66 65.40
CA GLU A 3 28.50 -19.33 64.80
C GLU A 3 29.42 -19.03 63.61
N LEU A 4 30.69 -19.48 63.67
CA LEU A 4 31.65 -19.27 62.59
C LEU A 4 31.26 -20.08 61.35
N GLU A 5 30.83 -21.32 61.54
CA GLU A 5 30.34 -22.19 60.45
C GLU A 5 29.11 -21.60 59.77
N ASN A 6 28.15 -21.07 60.55
CA ASN A 6 26.96 -20.41 60.02
C ASN A 6 27.31 -19.16 59.22
N ARG A 7 28.25 -18.32 59.70
CA ARG A 7 28.73 -17.15 58.97
C ARG A 7 29.42 -17.54 57.66
N ILE A 8 30.27 -18.57 57.68
CA ILE A 8 30.94 -19.07 56.46
C ILE A 8 29.90 -19.56 55.43
N LYS A 9 28.87 -20.29 55.86
CA LYS A 9 27.77 -20.71 54.97
C LYS A 9 27.02 -19.51 54.37
N ALA A 10 26.73 -18.49 55.18
CA ALA A 10 26.06 -17.28 54.73
C ALA A 10 26.91 -16.49 53.70
N TYR A 11 28.21 -16.30 53.96
CA TYR A 11 29.10 -15.62 53.02
C TYR A 11 29.27 -16.40 51.70
N LYS A 12 29.29 -17.74 51.74
CA LYS A 12 29.29 -18.57 50.53
C LYS A 12 28.03 -18.37 49.71
N PHE A 13 26.86 -18.36 50.37
CA PHE A 13 25.58 -18.09 49.71
C PHE A 13 25.62 -16.72 49.02
N ILE A 14 25.96 -15.65 49.75
CA ILE A 14 26.09 -14.29 49.19
C ILE A 14 27.04 -14.26 48.00
N GLY A 15 28.19 -14.94 48.09
CA GLY A 15 29.15 -15.06 47.00
C GLY A 15 28.56 -15.74 45.76
N TYR A 16 27.80 -16.81 45.92
CA TYR A 16 27.11 -17.49 44.82
C TYR A 16 26.03 -16.61 44.17
N PHE A 17 25.24 -15.86 44.96
CA PHE A 17 24.27 -14.91 44.40
C PHE A 17 24.97 -13.78 43.64
N ALA A 18 26.03 -13.19 44.20
CA ALA A 18 26.78 -12.15 43.54
C ALA A 18 27.32 -12.62 42.18
N PHE A 19 27.94 -13.80 42.14
CA PHE A 19 28.40 -14.41 40.89
C PHE A 19 27.25 -14.66 39.90
N PHE A 20 26.13 -15.20 40.38
CA PHE A 20 24.96 -15.47 39.54
C PHE A 20 24.37 -14.20 38.92
N PHE A 21 24.19 -13.13 39.69
CA PHE A 21 23.69 -11.85 39.18
C PHE A 21 24.65 -11.21 38.16
N SER A 22 25.95 -11.22 38.43
CA SER A 22 26.95 -10.75 37.46
C SER A 22 26.93 -11.58 36.17
N PHE A 23 26.79 -12.90 36.29
CA PHE A 23 26.69 -13.79 35.13
C PHE A 23 25.43 -13.50 34.30
N LEU A 24 24.27 -13.33 34.93
CA LEU A 24 23.03 -12.95 34.25
C LEU A 24 23.14 -11.59 33.55
N ALA A 25 23.79 -10.60 34.17
CA ALA A 25 24.01 -9.29 33.57
C ALA A 25 24.89 -9.39 32.31
N ILE A 26 25.98 -10.16 32.37
CA ILE A 26 26.85 -10.40 31.21
C ILE A 26 26.09 -11.14 30.10
N LEU A 27 25.34 -12.20 30.43
CA LEU A 27 24.50 -12.90 29.46
C LEU A 27 23.47 -11.99 28.79
N SER A 28 22.81 -11.13 29.59
CA SER A 28 21.84 -10.15 29.07
C SER A 28 22.50 -9.19 28.08
N LEU A 29 23.73 -8.75 28.34
CA LEU A 29 24.48 -7.89 27.44
C LEU A 29 24.90 -8.64 26.17
N CYS A 30 25.37 -9.88 26.31
CA CYS A 30 25.74 -10.76 25.20
C CYS A 30 24.57 -11.07 24.26
N ILE A 31 23.32 -11.06 24.74
CA ILE A 31 22.12 -11.25 23.92
C ILE A 31 21.62 -9.92 23.34
N THR A 32 21.60 -8.86 24.15
CA THR A 32 21.07 -7.55 23.71
C THR A 32 21.92 -6.95 22.58
N LEU A 33 23.25 -7.04 22.66
CA LEU A 33 24.15 -6.49 21.64
C LEU A 33 23.92 -7.07 20.23
N PRO A 34 23.93 -8.40 20.01
CA PRO A 34 23.65 -8.96 18.70
C PRO A 34 22.21 -8.70 18.26
N MET A 35 21.23 -8.67 19.17
CA MET A 35 19.85 -8.34 18.81
C MET A 35 19.75 -6.91 18.27
N VAL A 36 20.36 -5.94 18.95
CA VAL A 36 20.39 -4.53 18.49
C VAL A 36 21.15 -4.40 17.17
N TYR A 37 22.28 -5.10 17.01
CA TYR A 37 23.04 -5.09 15.76
C TYR A 37 22.20 -5.62 14.59
N ASN A 38 21.55 -6.77 14.76
CA ASN A 38 20.67 -7.35 13.75
C ASN A 38 19.48 -6.44 13.45
N TYR A 39 18.87 -5.84 14.47
CA TYR A 39 17.78 -4.88 14.29
C TYR A 39 18.20 -3.69 13.43
N VAL A 40 19.32 -3.05 13.78
CA VAL A 40 19.85 -1.90 13.02
C VAL A 40 20.22 -2.31 11.59
N TYR A 41 20.81 -3.51 11.41
CA TYR A 41 21.14 -4.04 10.09
C TYR A 41 19.89 -4.20 9.21
N HIS A 42 18.85 -4.87 9.73
CA HIS A 42 17.59 -5.07 9.00
C HIS A 42 16.86 -3.76 8.70
N VAL A 43 16.79 -2.84 9.67
CA VAL A 43 16.16 -1.52 9.47
C VAL A 43 16.91 -0.73 8.41
N ARG A 44 18.25 -0.74 8.42
CA ARG A 44 19.05 -0.07 7.37
C ARG A 44 18.82 -0.68 6.00
N GLN A 45 18.81 -2.01 5.89
CA GLN A 45 18.58 -2.68 4.61
C GLN A 45 17.18 -2.35 4.06
N LYS A 46 16.16 -2.40 4.92
CA LYS A 46 14.78 -2.05 4.55
C LYS A 46 14.67 -0.58 4.14
N MET A 47 15.22 0.32 4.93
CA MET A 47 15.21 1.76 4.66
C MET A 47 15.92 2.11 3.34
N ASN A 48 17.05 1.47 3.04
CA ASN A 48 17.74 1.69 1.76
C ASN A 48 16.88 1.26 0.57
N SER A 49 16.20 0.12 0.68
CA SER A 49 15.26 -0.35 -0.36
C SER A 49 14.10 0.64 -0.52
N ASP A 50 13.52 1.09 0.59
CA ASP A 50 12.39 2.02 0.59
C ASP A 50 12.79 3.40 0.03
N ILE A 51 14.00 3.89 0.31
CA ILE A 51 14.55 5.14 -0.26
C ILE A 51 14.75 5.01 -1.77
N VAL A 52 15.31 3.89 -2.24
CA VAL A 52 15.50 3.66 -3.68
C VAL A 52 14.14 3.59 -4.39
N PHE A 53 13.16 2.91 -3.81
CA PHE A 53 11.80 2.84 -4.34
C PHE A 53 11.13 4.22 -4.37
N CYS A 54 11.22 4.98 -3.27
CA CYS A 54 10.69 6.35 -3.17
C CYS A 54 11.32 7.27 -4.23
N LYS A 55 12.64 7.17 -4.44
CA LYS A 55 13.34 7.93 -5.50
C LYS A 55 12.81 7.59 -6.90
N SER A 56 12.48 6.34 -7.18
CA SER A 56 11.83 5.95 -8.44
C SER A 56 10.44 6.56 -8.53
N SER A 57 9.61 6.37 -7.49
CA SER A 57 8.23 6.86 -7.46
C SER A 57 8.12 8.38 -7.61
N ILE A 58 9.02 9.17 -6.99
CA ILE A 58 9.08 10.63 -7.17
C ILE A 58 9.46 11.00 -8.61
N LYS A 59 10.36 10.25 -9.24
CA LYS A 59 10.72 10.50 -10.65
C LYS A 59 9.55 10.20 -11.56
N ASP A 60 8.86 9.08 -11.35
CA ASP A 60 7.73 8.64 -12.15
C ASP A 60 6.58 9.65 -12.05
N THR A 61 6.20 10.05 -10.83
CA THR A 61 5.19 11.10 -10.60
C THR A 61 5.61 12.46 -11.16
N TRP A 62 6.88 12.84 -11.08
CA TRP A 62 7.36 14.09 -11.69
C TRP A 62 7.30 14.06 -13.21
N MET A 63 7.59 12.92 -13.84
CA MET A 63 7.44 12.74 -15.28
C MET A 63 5.98 12.86 -15.72
N GLU A 64 5.04 12.28 -14.96
CA GLU A 64 3.60 12.42 -15.20
C GLU A 64 3.14 13.89 -15.08
N VAL A 65 3.56 14.60 -14.02
CA VAL A 65 3.23 16.04 -13.86
C VAL A 65 3.84 16.88 -14.98
N ARG A 66 5.05 16.54 -15.44
CA ARG A 66 5.69 17.23 -16.57
C ARG A 66 4.96 16.99 -17.88
N GLN A 67 4.47 15.76 -18.12
CA GLN A 67 3.64 15.44 -19.29
C GLN A 67 2.31 16.19 -19.26
N LEU A 68 1.67 16.30 -18.10
CA LEU A 68 0.45 17.10 -17.91
C LEU A 68 0.70 18.59 -18.19
N ARG A 69 1.89 19.10 -17.82
CA ARG A 69 2.28 20.49 -18.07
C ARG A 69 2.62 20.75 -19.54
N SER A 70 3.30 19.81 -20.22
CA SER A 70 3.68 19.98 -21.63
C SER A 70 2.51 19.82 -22.59
N ASN A 71 1.49 19.06 -22.20
CA ASN A 71 0.25 18.89 -22.94
C ASN A 71 -0.91 19.53 -22.16
N PRO A 72 -1.11 20.86 -22.23
CA PRO A 72 -2.25 21.52 -21.60
C PRO A 72 -3.54 21.23 -22.37
N ILE A 73 -3.94 19.97 -22.49
CA ILE A 73 -5.19 19.59 -23.19
C ILE A 73 -6.41 19.82 -22.28
N GLU A 74 -6.23 20.07 -20.97
CA GLU A 74 -7.33 20.28 -19.99
C GLU A 74 -7.26 21.57 -19.16
N ALA A 75 -6.60 22.65 -19.63
CA ALA A 75 -7.00 24.00 -19.20
C ALA A 75 -8.39 24.41 -19.75
N LEU A 76 -9.03 23.52 -20.51
CA LEU A 76 -10.40 23.59 -20.98
C LEU A 76 -11.34 22.92 -19.97
N ASN A 77 -11.89 23.71 -19.05
CA ASN A 77 -13.29 23.64 -18.60
C ASN A 77 -13.94 22.23 -18.57
N ARG A 78 -13.39 21.27 -17.80
CA ARG A 78 -13.93 19.90 -17.73
C ARG A 78 -15.18 19.86 -16.82
N THR A 79 -16.36 20.09 -17.42
CA THR A 79 -17.67 19.95 -16.74
C THR A 79 -18.54 18.78 -17.21
N THR A 80 -18.13 17.93 -18.16
CA THR A 80 -19.03 16.87 -18.66
C THR A 80 -18.38 15.49 -18.65
N ARG A 81 -18.99 14.56 -17.89
CA ARG A 81 -18.62 13.14 -17.89
C ARG A 81 -18.96 12.56 -19.27
N GLN A 82 -17.96 12.12 -20.02
CA GLN A 82 -18.18 11.34 -21.23
C GLN A 82 -18.69 9.94 -20.83
N ALA A 83 -20.01 9.83 -20.69
CA ALA A 83 -20.73 8.58 -20.79
C ALA A 83 -21.41 8.60 -22.17
N GLY A 84 -20.80 7.94 -23.15
CA GLY A 84 -21.30 7.87 -24.52
C GLY A 84 -20.78 6.62 -25.21
N TYR A 85 -21.51 5.52 -25.04
CA TYR A 85 -21.45 4.34 -25.91
C TYR A 85 -21.73 4.81 -27.34
N GLY A 86 -20.74 4.74 -28.22
CA GLY A 86 -20.86 5.11 -29.62
C GLY A 86 -19.63 4.67 -30.38
N GLU A 87 -19.81 3.64 -31.20
CA GLU A 87 -18.82 2.99 -32.02
C GLU A 87 -18.13 3.97 -32.98
N THR A 88 -16.82 4.14 -32.86
CA THR A 88 -15.90 4.40 -33.99
C THR A 88 -14.46 4.27 -33.50
N PRO A 89 -13.69 3.27 -33.98
CA PRO A 89 -12.29 3.12 -33.62
C PRO A 89 -11.46 4.00 -34.55
N GLN A 90 -11.12 5.23 -34.15
CA GLN A 90 -10.13 6.00 -34.90
C GLN A 90 -9.48 7.07 -34.02
N GLN A 91 -8.14 7.01 -34.01
CA GLN A 91 -7.18 7.99 -33.49
C GLN A 91 -6.85 7.88 -32.00
N ALA A 92 -6.29 6.72 -31.62
CA ALA A 92 -5.21 6.74 -30.63
C ALA A 92 -4.10 7.65 -31.18
N LEU A 93 -3.91 8.79 -30.52
CA LEU A 93 -2.88 9.78 -30.82
C LEU A 93 -1.51 9.06 -30.76
N SER A 94 -0.91 8.84 -31.93
CA SER A 94 0.48 8.42 -32.07
C SER A 94 1.35 9.54 -31.51
N VAL A 95 1.76 9.38 -30.27
CA VAL A 95 2.81 10.19 -29.66
C VAL A 95 4.12 9.79 -30.33
N GLU A 96 4.50 10.50 -31.39
CA GLU A 96 5.88 10.49 -31.92
C GLU A 96 6.81 11.11 -30.87
N ILE A 97 7.28 10.28 -29.93
CA ILE A 97 8.48 10.61 -29.15
C ILE A 97 9.68 10.19 -29.99
N SER A 98 10.18 11.16 -30.75
CA SER A 98 11.53 11.14 -31.29
C SER A 98 12.54 11.13 -30.13
N GLY A 99 13.01 9.94 -29.73
CA GLY A 99 14.16 9.83 -28.82
C GLY A 99 14.25 8.54 -28.00
N ALA A 100 15.23 7.70 -28.34
CA ALA A 100 15.91 6.70 -27.50
C ALA A 100 15.20 5.34 -27.23
N SER A 101 15.34 4.42 -28.18
CA SER A 101 15.72 2.99 -27.99
C SER A 101 15.14 2.19 -26.80
N CYS A 102 13.84 2.18 -26.58
CA CYS A 102 13.19 1.28 -25.59
C CYS A 102 12.08 0.38 -26.17
N ASP A 103 11.97 0.26 -27.50
CA ASP A 103 10.90 -0.49 -28.17
C ASP A 103 10.95 -2.02 -28.01
N GLN A 104 11.99 -2.56 -27.38
CA GLN A 104 12.18 -4.02 -27.26
C GLN A 104 12.01 -4.59 -25.84
N CYS A 105 11.69 -3.76 -24.85
CA CYS A 105 11.58 -4.17 -23.44
C CYS A 105 10.15 -4.05 -22.88
N CYS A 106 9.32 -3.19 -23.48
CA CYS A 106 8.02 -2.82 -22.93
C CYS A 106 6.88 -3.59 -23.60
N GLN A 107 6.89 -4.93 -23.56
CA GLN A 107 5.70 -5.68 -23.91
C GLN A 107 4.63 -5.45 -22.83
N PRO A 108 3.45 -4.89 -23.17
CA PRO A 108 2.35 -4.82 -22.22
C PRO A 108 2.05 -6.22 -21.68
N GLY A 109 1.87 -6.34 -20.37
CA GLY A 109 1.44 -7.60 -19.77
C GLY A 109 0.10 -8.07 -20.36
N PRO A 110 -0.24 -9.36 -20.21
CA PRO A 110 -1.55 -9.85 -20.62
C PRO A 110 -2.67 -9.04 -19.93
N PRO A 111 -3.85 -8.89 -20.56
CA PRO A 111 -5.01 -8.32 -19.89
C PRO A 111 -5.26 -9.01 -18.54
N GLY A 112 -5.63 -8.22 -17.53
CA GLY A 112 -6.04 -8.77 -16.24
C GLY A 112 -7.26 -9.69 -16.37
N PRO A 113 -7.56 -10.51 -15.35
CA PRO A 113 -8.76 -11.33 -15.35
C PRO A 113 -10.02 -10.45 -15.46
N GLU A 114 -11.10 -11.03 -16.00
CA GLU A 114 -12.40 -10.37 -16.01
C GLU A 114 -12.81 -9.97 -14.58
N GLY A 115 -13.34 -8.75 -14.43
CA GLY A 115 -13.86 -8.30 -13.15
C GLY A 115 -15.04 -9.16 -12.69
N PRO A 116 -15.37 -9.18 -11.39
CA PRO A 116 -16.57 -9.85 -10.92
C PRO A 116 -17.83 -9.26 -11.57
N GLN A 117 -18.83 -10.10 -11.84
CA GLN A 117 -20.12 -9.65 -12.36
C GLN A 117 -20.70 -8.52 -11.48
N GLY A 118 -21.22 -7.48 -12.13
CA GLY A 118 -21.91 -6.40 -11.43
C GLY A 118 -23.09 -6.92 -10.59
N LYS A 119 -23.39 -6.24 -9.49
CA LYS A 119 -24.57 -6.57 -8.67
C LYS A 119 -25.85 -6.40 -9.50
N PRO A 120 -26.88 -7.25 -9.32
CA PRO A 120 -28.17 -7.06 -9.97
C PRO A 120 -28.71 -5.64 -9.76
N GLY A 121 -29.36 -5.10 -10.80
CA GLY A 121 -30.04 -3.81 -10.71
C GLY A 121 -31.15 -3.83 -9.66
N LYS A 122 -31.49 -2.65 -9.11
CA LYS A 122 -32.67 -2.52 -8.24
C LYS A 122 -33.93 -2.80 -9.06
N HIS A 123 -34.93 -3.43 -8.45
CA HIS A 123 -36.25 -3.59 -9.09
C HIS A 123 -36.80 -2.23 -9.55
N GLY A 124 -37.49 -2.22 -10.69
CA GLY A 124 -38.18 -1.04 -11.20
C GLY A 124 -39.24 -0.55 -10.20
N ARG A 125 -39.56 0.75 -10.24
CA ARG A 125 -40.68 1.29 -9.48
C ARG A 125 -41.98 0.71 -10.04
N PRO A 126 -42.99 0.43 -9.20
CA PRO A 126 -44.33 0.08 -9.68
C PRO A 126 -44.85 1.14 -10.68
N GLY A 127 -45.62 0.70 -11.67
CA GLY A 127 -46.29 1.62 -12.60
C GLY A 127 -47.25 2.56 -11.87
N ALA A 128 -47.56 3.71 -12.49
CA ALA A 128 -48.60 4.60 -11.99
C ALA A 128 -49.95 3.88 -11.94
N ALA A 129 -50.80 4.23 -10.96
CA ALA A 129 -52.18 3.76 -10.94
C ALA A 129 -52.90 4.14 -12.25
N GLY A 130 -53.79 3.26 -12.72
CA GLY A 130 -54.64 3.56 -13.87
C GLY A 130 -55.49 4.81 -13.63
N ARG A 131 -55.87 5.49 -14.71
CA ARG A 131 -56.82 6.61 -14.63
C ARG A 131 -58.15 6.11 -14.04
N PRO A 132 -58.83 6.90 -13.19
CA PRO A 132 -60.21 6.61 -12.82
C PRO A 132 -61.05 6.39 -14.08
N GLY A 133 -61.98 5.43 -14.03
CA GLY A 133 -62.96 5.26 -15.09
C GLY A 133 -63.79 6.53 -15.28
N ASN A 134 -64.27 6.77 -16.50
CA ASN A 134 -65.19 7.87 -16.75
C ASN A 134 -66.44 7.71 -15.85
N PRO A 135 -66.96 8.80 -15.26
CA PRO A 135 -68.26 8.75 -14.61
C PRO A 135 -69.31 8.17 -15.55
N GLY A 136 -70.15 7.27 -15.04
CA GLY A 136 -71.35 6.87 -15.76
C GLY A 136 -72.20 8.09 -16.08
N ARG A 137 -72.92 8.07 -17.21
CA ARG A 137 -73.85 9.17 -17.51
C ARG A 137 -74.98 9.15 -16.48
N PRO A 138 -75.30 10.29 -15.83
CA PRO A 138 -76.46 10.41 -14.94
C PRO A 138 -77.77 10.14 -15.71
N PRO A 139 -78.86 9.79 -14.99
CA PRO A 139 -80.10 9.24 -15.55
C PRO A 139 -80.71 10.07 -16.67
#